data_AF-X1MY77-F1
#
_entry.id   AF-X1MY77-F1
#
_cell.length_a   1.000
_cell.length_b   1.000
_cell.length_c   1.000
_cell.angle_alpha   90.00
_cell.angle_beta   90.00
_cell.angle_gamma   90.00
#
_symmetry.space_group_name_H-M   'P 1'
#
loop_
_entity.id
_entity.type
_entity.pdbx_description
1 polymer ?
#
loop_
_entity_poly.entity_id
_entity_poly.type
_entity_poly.pdbx_seq_one_letter_code
_entity_poly.pdbx_strand_id
1 'polypeptide(L)'
;VSETAGWSGVFPERLVKETLYCFGQGMKVAVEVALIAVSCGYVTPFQDVIAVAGSGRGADTAIVLRATYPASLFDKDPSKRLEIKEIIAMPISKKWWD
;
A
#
# COMPACT_ATOMS: atom_id res chain seq x y z
N VAL A 1 -7.66 -8.52 -25.22
CA VAL A 1 -7.07 -9.86 -24.98
C VAL A 1 -6.91 -9.97 -23.47
N SER A 2 -7.83 -10.66 -22.79
CA SER A 2 -7.75 -10.82 -21.34
C SER A 2 -6.80 -11.98 -21.06
N GLU A 3 -5.55 -11.69 -20.69
CA GLU A 3 -4.63 -12.71 -20.21
C GLU A 3 -5.06 -13.12 -18.79
N THR A 4 -6.06 -14.00 -18.73
CA THR A 4 -6.35 -14.81 -17.54
C THR A 4 -5.32 -15.93 -17.42
N ALA A 5 -4.03 -15.58 -17.40
CA ALA A 5 -2.96 -16.52 -17.10
C ALA A 5 -2.90 -16.69 -15.58
N GLY A 6 -3.61 -17.71 -15.06
CA GLY A 6 -3.38 -18.26 -13.71
C GLY A 6 -4.23 -17.72 -12.56
N TRP A 7 -5.25 -16.90 -12.80
CA TRP A 7 -6.04 -16.28 -11.73
C TRP A 7 -7.33 -17.07 -11.42
N SER A 8 -7.21 -18.29 -10.88
CA SER A 8 -8.36 -19.01 -10.33
C SER A 8 -8.74 -18.44 -8.95
N GLY A 9 -9.67 -17.48 -8.94
CA GLY A 9 -10.17 -16.80 -7.73
C GLY A 9 -9.47 -15.47 -7.47
N VAL A 10 -9.95 -14.41 -8.11
CA VAL A 10 -9.40 -13.05 -7.92
C VAL A 10 -9.88 -12.52 -6.56
N PHE A 11 -9.02 -12.62 -5.55
CA PHE A 11 -9.17 -11.85 -4.32
C PHE A 11 -8.68 -10.43 -4.61
N PRO A 12 -9.54 -9.39 -4.59
CA PRO A 12 -9.17 -8.02 -4.90
C PRO A 12 -7.96 -7.53 -4.09
N GLU A 13 -7.83 -8.00 -2.85
CA GLU A 13 -6.72 -7.69 -1.94
C GLU A 13 -5.39 -8.18 -2.51
N ARG A 14 -5.39 -9.37 -3.13
CA ARG A 14 -4.19 -9.91 -3.78
C ARG A 14 -3.77 -9.05 -4.96
N LEU A 15 -4.72 -8.60 -5.79
CA LEU A 15 -4.41 -7.74 -6.94
C LEU A 15 -3.79 -6.39 -6.49
N VAL A 16 -4.33 -5.77 -5.44
CA VAL A 16 -3.76 -4.54 -4.87
C VAL A 16 -2.35 -4.79 -4.35
N LYS A 17 -2.16 -5.88 -3.59
CA LYS A 17 -0.85 -6.29 -3.07
C LYS A 17 0.17 -6.49 -4.19
N GLU A 18 -0.16 -7.28 -5.21
CA GLU A 18 0.74 -7.52 -6.35
C GLU A 18 1.06 -6.23 -7.11
N THR A 19 0.09 -5.33 -7.26
CA THR A 19 0.31 -4.01 -7.88
C THR A 19 1.28 -3.15 -7.06
N LEU A 20 1.13 -3.12 -5.72
CA LEU A 20 2.04 -2.37 -4.86
C LEU A 20 3.46 -2.98 -4.85
N TYR A 21 3.59 -4.29 -5.04
CA TYR A 21 4.89 -4.94 -5.19
C TYR A 21 5.67 -4.49 -6.42
N CYS A 22 5.04 -3.91 -7.44
CA CYS A 22 5.77 -3.24 -8.53
C CYS A 22 6.72 -2.14 -8.02
N PHE A 23 6.40 -1.51 -6.87
CA PHE A 23 7.25 -0.53 -6.20
C PHE A 23 8.17 -1.14 -5.12
N GLY A 24 8.09 -2.45 -4.90
CA GLY A 24 8.85 -3.19 -3.90
C GLY A 24 8.04 -3.55 -2.65
N GLN A 25 8.64 -4.40 -1.81
CA GLN A 25 8.00 -4.97 -0.63
C GLN A 25 7.68 -3.90 0.41
N GLY A 26 8.62 -2.98 0.66
CA GLY A 26 8.40 -1.85 1.57
C GLY A 26 7.23 -0.95 1.17
N MET A 27 6.97 -0.72 -0.12
CA MET A 27 5.83 0.10 -0.57
C MET A 27 4.50 -0.53 -0.16
N LYS A 28 4.33 -1.82 -0.49
CA LYS A 28 3.13 -2.59 -0.12
C LYS A 28 2.91 -2.56 1.40
N VAL A 29 3.97 -2.84 2.17
CA VAL A 29 3.89 -2.89 3.63
C VAL A 29 3.59 -1.51 4.23
N ALA A 30 4.18 -0.43 3.70
CA ALA A 30 3.90 0.93 4.18
C ALA A 30 2.41 1.29 4.03
N VAL A 31 1.80 0.95 2.89
CA VAL A 31 0.36 1.15 2.67
C VAL A 31 -0.47 0.33 3.65
N GLU A 32 -0.19 -0.97 3.81
CA GLU A 32 -0.93 -1.82 4.74
C GLU A 32 -0.83 -1.37 6.19
N VAL A 33 0.36 -0.95 6.64
CA VAL A 33 0.56 -0.44 8.00
C VAL A 33 -0.33 0.77 8.26
N ALA A 34 -0.44 1.70 7.30
CA ALA A 34 -1.33 2.85 7.46
C ALA A 34 -2.81 2.43 7.52
N LEU A 35 -3.25 1.49 6.68
CA LEU A 35 -4.63 0.99 6.68
C LEU A 35 -4.97 0.23 7.97
N ILE A 36 -4.03 -0.58 8.48
CA ILE A 36 -4.17 -1.32 9.75
C ILE A 36 -4.19 -0.34 10.92
N ALA A 37 -3.31 0.66 10.92
CA ALA A 37 -3.28 1.68 11.97
C ALA A 37 -4.60 2.46 12.06
N VAL A 38 -5.21 2.81 10.93
CA VAL A 38 -6.56 3.38 10.89
C VAL A 38 -7.61 2.40 11.40
N SER A 39 -7.57 1.15 10.96
CA SER A 39 -8.53 0.11 11.37
C SER A 39 -8.49 -0.18 12.87
N CYS A 40 -7.30 -0.09 13.49
CA CYS A 40 -7.12 -0.25 14.93
C CYS A 40 -7.36 1.05 15.73
N GLY A 41 -7.66 2.17 15.07
CA GLY A 41 -7.90 3.45 15.75
C GLY A 41 -6.65 4.19 16.24
N TYR A 42 -5.45 3.78 15.81
CA TYR A 42 -4.20 4.47 16.15
C TYR A 42 -3.93 5.71 15.28
N VAL A 43 -4.52 5.76 14.08
CA VAL A 43 -4.41 6.87 13.14
C VAL A 43 -5.82 7.33 12.76
N THR A 44 -6.06 8.64 12.83
CA THR A 44 -7.32 9.23 12.36
C THR A 44 -7.41 9.06 10.83
N PRO A 45 -8.52 8.51 10.28
CA PRO A 45 -8.68 8.37 8.84
C PRO A 45 -8.72 9.73 8.13
N PHE A 46 -8.44 9.70 6.83
CA PHE A 46 -8.51 10.82 5.89
C PHE A 46 -7.49 11.95 6.13
N GLN A 47 -6.47 11.68 6.93
CA GLN A 47 -5.37 12.58 7.20
C GLN A 47 -4.10 12.14 6.47
N ASP A 48 -3.25 13.11 6.15
CA ASP A 48 -1.94 12.82 5.57
C ASP A 48 -0.98 12.35 6.68
N VAL A 49 -0.32 11.22 6.42
CA VAL A 49 0.63 10.61 7.35
C VAL A 49 1.87 10.15 6.61
N ILE A 50 2.97 9.99 7.35
CA ILE A 50 4.17 9.32 6.85
C ILE A 50 4.10 7.85 7.29
N ALA A 51 4.07 6.95 6.31
CA ALA A 51 4.18 5.52 6.55
C ALA A 51 5.59 5.04 6.21
N VAL A 52 6.18 4.23 7.09
CA VAL A 52 7.54 3.71 6.96
C VAL A 52 7.51 2.19 7.07
N ALA A 53 8.20 1.51 6.15
CA ALA A 53 8.31 0.05 6.11
C ALA A 53 9.61 -0.41 5.44
N GLY A 54 9.82 -1.73 5.37
CA GLY A 54 11.02 -2.32 4.78
C GLY A 54 10.79 -3.68 4.14
N SER A 55 11.83 -4.17 3.44
CA SER A 55 11.83 -5.46 2.75
C SER A 55 12.43 -6.57 3.62
N GLY A 56 11.62 -7.13 4.52
CA GLY A 56 11.94 -8.27 5.39
C GLY A 56 12.47 -7.90 6.79
N ARG A 57 13.45 -7.00 6.88
CA ARG A 57 13.94 -6.43 8.15
C ARG A 57 14.32 -4.96 7.97
N GLY A 58 14.23 -4.19 9.06
CA GLY A 58 14.52 -2.75 9.06
C GLY A 58 13.48 -1.96 8.26
N ALA A 59 13.89 -0.76 7.81
CA ALA A 59 13.08 0.11 6.96
C ALA A 59 13.91 0.56 5.76
N ASP A 60 13.31 0.52 4.58
CA ASP A 60 13.93 0.94 3.31
C ASP A 60 13.00 1.80 2.45
N THR A 61 11.74 1.95 2.85
CA THR A 61 10.70 2.67 2.11
C THR A 61 9.94 3.60 3.06
N ALA A 62 9.78 4.86 2.68
CA ALA A 62 9.01 5.87 3.41
C ALA A 62 8.19 6.71 2.42
N ILE A 63 6.90 6.89 2.72
CA ILE A 63 5.94 7.56 1.83
C ILE A 63 5.01 8.48 2.62
N VAL A 64 4.61 9.58 2.00
CA VAL A 64 3.47 10.39 2.46
C VAL A 64 2.22 9.86 1.77
N LEU A 65 1.18 9.55 2.54
CA LEU A 65 -0.10 9.09 2.00
C LEU A 65 -1.28 9.64 2.79
N ARG A 66 -2.47 9.68 2.16
CA ARG A 66 -3.72 9.88 2.88
C ARG A 66 -4.16 8.56 3.51
N ALA A 67 -4.12 8.49 4.83
CA ALA A 67 -4.56 7.31 5.58
C ALA A 67 -6.07 7.13 5.41
N THR A 68 -6.53 5.90 5.26
CA THR A 68 -7.96 5.63 5.06
C THR A 68 -8.34 4.25 5.60
N TYR A 69 -9.64 3.97 5.66
CA TYR A 69 -10.12 2.62 5.93
C TYR A 69 -9.86 1.70 4.73
N PRO A 70 -9.58 0.40 4.93
CA PRO A 70 -9.47 -0.56 3.84
C PRO A 70 -10.68 -0.54 2.89
N ALA A 71 -11.89 -0.38 3.42
CA ALA A 71 -13.13 -0.30 2.63
C ALA A 71 -13.22 0.98 1.77
N SER A 72 -12.46 2.03 2.09
CA SER A 72 -12.43 3.31 1.38
C SER A 72 -11.21 3.44 0.46
N LEU A 73 -10.42 2.38 0.25
CA LEU A 73 -9.19 2.45 -0.54
C LEU A 73 -9.41 3.04 -1.95
N PHE A 74 -10.51 2.67 -2.61
CA PHE A 74 -10.92 3.18 -3.93
C PHE A 74 -12.22 4.01 -3.87
N ASP A 75 -12.45 4.75 -2.79
CA ASP A 75 -13.64 5.62 -2.67
C ASP A 75 -13.75 6.61 -3.85
N LYS A 76 -14.99 6.95 -4.22
CA LYS A 76 -15.27 7.93 -5.27
C LYS A 76 -14.96 9.35 -4.80
N ASP A 77 -15.06 9.61 -3.50
CA ASP A 77 -14.67 10.87 -2.88
C ASP A 77 -13.13 10.96 -2.81
N PRO A 78 -12.49 11.90 -3.54
CA PRO A 78 -11.05 12.06 -3.54
C PRO A 78 -10.48 12.33 -2.14
N SER A 79 -11.26 12.92 -1.24
CA SER A 79 -10.85 13.23 0.13
C SER A 79 -10.84 12.01 1.05
N LYS A 80 -11.45 10.88 0.64
CA LYS A 80 -11.57 9.67 1.46
C LYS A 80 -10.74 8.50 0.95
N ARG A 81 -10.38 8.49 -0.33
CA ARG A 81 -9.62 7.41 -0.93
C ARG A 81 -8.14 7.42 -0.52
N LEU A 82 -7.50 6.27 -0.69
CA LEU A 82 -6.05 6.17 -0.60
C LEU A 82 -5.43 7.03 -1.71
N GLU A 83 -4.47 7.86 -1.31
CA GLU A 83 -3.64 8.66 -2.21
C GLU A 83 -2.20 8.60 -1.71
N ILE A 84 -1.28 8.12 -2.54
CA ILE A 84 0.15 8.23 -2.27
C ILE A 84 0.57 9.60 -2.79
N LYS A 85 0.96 10.49 -1.89
CA LYS A 85 1.27 11.88 -2.21
C LYS A 85 2.72 12.06 -2.60
N GLU A 86 3.62 11.46 -1.82
CA GLU A 86 5.06 11.61 -2.01
C GLU A 86 5.78 10.31 -1.67
N ILE A 87 6.86 10.04 -2.39
CA ILE A 87 7.82 8.98 -2.04
C ILE A 87 9.06 9.67 -1.50
N ILE A 88 9.32 9.51 -0.20
CA ILE A 88 10.46 10.13 0.49
C ILE A 88 11.72 9.31 0.20
N ALA A 89 11.60 7.99 0.33
CA ALA A 89 12.68 7.05 0.04
C ALA A 89 12.09 5.72 -0.42
N MET A 90 12.75 5.08 -1.38
CA MET A 90 12.50 3.69 -1.77
C MET A 90 13.78 3.11 -2.40
N PRO A 91 14.03 1.78 -2.32
CA PRO A 91 15.18 1.17 -2.98
C PRO A 91 15.08 1.35 -4.49
N ILE A 92 16.19 1.61 -5.20
CA ILE A 92 16.18 1.62 -6.67
C ILE A 92 16.05 0.18 -7.20
N SER A 93 16.91 -0.72 -6.73
CA SER A 93 16.84 -2.16 -7.00
C SER A 93 15.96 -2.85 -5.96
N LYS A 94 14.92 -3.56 -6.41
CA LYS A 94 13.96 -4.24 -5.54
C LYS A 94 14.41 -5.66 -5.26
N LYS A 95 14.11 -6.14 -4.05
CA LYS A 95 14.26 -7.55 -3.71
C LYS A 95 13.00 -8.29 -4.14
N TRP A 96 13.19 -9.32 -4.94
CA TRP A 96 12.16 -10.25 -5.36
C TRP A 96 12.46 -11.58 -4.71
N TRP A 97 11.52 -12.10 -3.95
CA TRP A 97 11.58 -13.44 -3.39
C TRP A 97 10.21 -14.07 -3.61
N ASP A 98 10.22 -15.38 -3.87
CA ASP A 98 9.02 -16.19 -4.02
C ASP A 98 8.35 -16.46 -2.67
#